data_AF-A0A8H6U1C3-F1
#
_entry.id   AF-A0A8H6U1C3-F1
#
_cell.length_a   1.000
_cell.length_b   1.000
_cell.length_c   1.000
_cell.angle_alpha   90.00
_cell.angle_beta   90.00
_cell.angle_gamma   90.00
#
_symmetry.space_group_name_H-M   'P 1'
#
loop_
_entity.id
_entity.type
_entity.pdbx_description
1 polymer ?
#
loop_
_entity_poly.entity_id
_entity_poly.type
_entity_poly.pdbx_seq_one_letter_code
_entity_poly.pdbx_strand_id
1 'polypeptide(L)'
;MPPVEVLLVICGAGPLKDVTELISQVLARGWNVQAMATPSAVDIGLDIGAVREQTGRLVVTSPAVPRIAITPDVIVVAPATVNTITKLALDIRDTYPATVLGQAVAACIPMVILPSIKKVDLDRAIFRMHVQSLRGEGVHLLLGGSNGIHPTNDSTKNGPLPPFPWHLAVSATATCLEARKSYASKHLAKFASPWGLIALTTAIIIIIRFKK
;
A
#
# COMPACT_ATOMS: atom_id res chain seq x y z
N MET A 1 -8.84 7.19 -20.61
CA MET A 1 -9.12 6.88 -19.19
C MET A 1 -8.23 7.81 -18.37
N PRO A 2 -8.71 8.41 -17.28
CA PRO A 2 -7.83 9.20 -16.41
C PRO A 2 -6.64 8.35 -15.94
N PRO A 3 -5.49 8.97 -15.66
CA PRO A 3 -4.32 8.26 -15.12
C PRO A 3 -4.68 7.60 -13.78
N VAL A 4 -4.04 6.46 -13.51
CA VAL A 4 -4.19 5.75 -12.23
C VAL A 4 -3.65 6.63 -11.10
N GLU A 5 -4.42 6.76 -10.02
CA GLU A 5 -4.05 7.53 -8.84
C GLU A 5 -3.51 6.60 -7.74
N VAL A 6 -2.20 6.67 -7.48
CA VAL A 6 -1.53 5.91 -6.42
C VAL A 6 -1.38 6.78 -5.18
N LEU A 7 -1.92 6.32 -4.04
CA LEU A 7 -1.55 6.88 -2.74
C LEU A 7 -0.35 6.12 -2.18
N LEU A 8 0.81 6.77 -2.13
CA LEU A 8 2.03 6.23 -1.54
C LEU A 8 2.12 6.64 -0.06
N VAL A 9 2.08 5.67 0.84
CA VAL A 9 2.29 5.86 2.28
C VAL A 9 3.71 5.42 2.66
N ILE A 10 4.50 6.36 3.13
CA ILE A 10 5.94 6.22 3.41
C ILE A 10 6.15 6.07 4.92
N CYS A 11 6.70 4.94 5.36
CA CYS A 11 7.04 4.72 6.77
C CYS A 11 8.52 5.00 7.05
N GLY A 12 8.85 5.33 8.29
CA GLY A 12 10.23 5.51 8.73
C GLY A 12 10.99 4.18 8.79
N ALA A 13 11.61 3.78 7.68
CA ALA A 13 12.38 2.54 7.56
C ALA A 13 13.73 2.77 6.85
N GLY A 14 14.62 1.78 6.87
CA GLY A 14 15.98 1.89 6.30
C GLY A 14 16.05 2.45 4.87
N PRO A 15 15.24 1.93 3.91
CA PRO A 15 15.25 2.38 2.52
C PRO A 15 14.63 3.77 2.26
N LEU A 16 14.28 4.53 3.31
CA LEU A 16 13.55 5.80 3.17
C LEU A 16 14.22 6.79 2.21
N LYS A 17 15.55 6.84 2.23
CA LYS A 17 16.34 7.78 1.40
C LYS A 17 16.18 7.53 -0.10
N ASP A 18 15.81 6.31 -0.48
CA ASP A 18 15.72 5.88 -1.88
C ASP A 18 14.26 5.82 -2.37
N VAL A 19 13.31 6.38 -1.62
CA VAL A 19 11.87 6.32 -1.96
C VAL A 19 11.54 6.98 -3.31
N THR A 20 12.35 7.93 -3.76
CA THR A 20 12.23 8.57 -5.08
C THR A 20 12.43 7.57 -6.22
N GLU A 21 13.13 6.45 -6.01
CA GLU A 21 13.24 5.38 -6.99
C GLU A 21 11.88 4.71 -7.25
N LEU A 22 11.12 4.43 -6.19
CA LEU A 22 9.77 3.89 -6.31
C LEU A 22 8.85 4.87 -7.05
N ILE A 23 8.94 6.16 -6.72
CA ILE A 23 8.14 7.21 -7.37
C ILE A 23 8.47 7.25 -8.87
N SER A 24 9.75 7.22 -9.26
CA SER A 24 10.17 7.17 -10.67
C SER A 24 9.55 5.98 -11.40
N GLN A 25 9.57 4.79 -10.79
CA GLN A 25 9.01 3.58 -11.39
C GLN A 25 7.48 3.66 -11.54
N VAL A 26 6.78 4.32 -10.61
CA VAL A 26 5.34 4.55 -10.70
C VAL A 26 5.01 5.56 -11.81
N LEU A 27 5.72 6.70 -11.84
CA LEU A 27 5.54 7.74 -12.86
C LEU A 27 5.87 7.22 -14.27
N ALA A 28 6.88 6.36 -14.42
CA ALA A 28 7.24 5.73 -15.69
C ALA A 28 6.13 4.88 -16.30
N ARG A 29 5.12 4.48 -15.51
CA ARG A 29 3.91 3.79 -16.00
C ARG A 29 2.77 4.74 -16.40
N GLY A 30 3.00 6.05 -16.35
CA GLY A 30 1.96 7.06 -16.57
C GLY A 30 0.94 7.12 -15.43
N TRP A 31 1.30 6.64 -14.24
CA TRP A 31 0.46 6.74 -13.04
C TRP A 31 0.84 8.00 -12.26
N ASN A 32 -0.11 8.54 -11.51
CA ASN A 32 0.10 9.67 -10.61
C ASN A 32 0.38 9.21 -9.20
N VAL A 33 1.13 10.01 -8.43
CA VAL A 33 1.46 9.72 -7.03
C VAL A 33 0.99 10.86 -6.14
N GLN A 34 0.11 10.56 -5.20
CA GLN A 34 -0.10 11.36 -4.00
C GLN A 34 0.71 10.73 -2.86
N ALA A 35 1.61 11.48 -2.23
CA ALA A 35 2.43 10.98 -1.14
C ALA A 35 1.86 11.35 0.24
N MET A 36 2.03 10.43 1.18
CA MET A 36 1.72 10.60 2.60
C MET A 36 2.87 9.99 3.42
N ALA A 37 3.28 10.65 4.49
CA ALA A 37 4.38 10.16 5.33
C ALA A 37 3.92 9.99 6.78
N THR A 38 4.37 8.90 7.41
CA THR A 38 4.21 8.72 8.86
C THR A 38 5.05 9.74 9.64
N PRO A 39 4.66 10.11 10.87
CA PRO A 39 5.49 10.97 11.72
C PRO A 39 6.93 10.47 11.82
N SER A 40 7.11 9.17 12.06
CA SER A 40 8.44 8.55 12.12
C SER A 40 9.24 8.67 10.81
N ALA A 41 8.59 8.70 9.64
CA ALA A 41 9.31 8.95 8.37
C ALA A 41 9.86 10.38 8.31
N VAL A 42 9.07 11.36 8.79
CA VAL A 42 9.51 12.75 8.89
C VAL A 42 10.65 12.88 9.90
N ASP A 43 10.49 12.27 11.09
CA ASP A 43 11.46 12.37 12.19
C ASP A 43 12.84 11.82 11.82
N ILE A 44 12.89 10.73 11.04
CA ILE A 44 14.17 10.14 10.62
C ILE A 44 14.75 10.77 9.33
N GLY A 45 14.10 11.80 8.78
CA GLY A 45 14.65 12.63 7.70
C GLY A 45 14.21 12.27 6.29
N LEU A 46 12.92 11.97 6.07
CA LEU A 46 12.37 11.93 4.71
C LEU A 46 12.61 13.27 4.00
N ASP A 47 13.20 13.23 2.80
CA ASP A 47 13.30 14.40 1.94
C ASP A 47 11.94 14.73 1.29
N ILE A 48 11.14 15.50 2.03
CA ILE A 48 9.84 15.97 1.58
C ILE A 48 9.99 16.84 0.32
N GLY A 49 11.08 17.60 0.20
CA GLY A 49 11.32 18.48 -0.95
C GLY A 49 11.45 17.66 -2.23
N ALA A 50 12.32 16.66 -2.24
CA ALA A 50 12.51 15.77 -3.37
C ALA A 50 11.23 15.01 -3.76
N VAL A 51 10.45 14.52 -2.79
CA VAL A 51 9.17 13.86 -3.07
C VAL A 51 8.18 14.85 -3.71
N ARG A 52 8.11 16.09 -3.22
CA ARG A 52 7.22 17.12 -3.80
C ARG A 52 7.64 17.52 -5.21
N GLU A 53 8.93 17.72 -5.44
CA GLU A 53 9.48 18.04 -6.75
C GLU A 53 9.15 16.96 -7.77
N GLN A 54 9.36 15.69 -7.40
CA GLN A 54 9.16 14.57 -8.30
C GLN A 54 7.67 14.28 -8.58
N THR A 55 6.80 14.44 -7.57
CA THR A 55 5.36 14.16 -7.71
C THR A 55 4.53 15.35 -8.18
N GLY A 56 5.06 16.56 -8.05
CA GLY A 56 4.32 17.82 -8.26
C GLY A 56 3.20 18.06 -7.24
N ARG A 57 3.15 17.31 -6.13
CA ARG A 57 2.07 17.35 -5.14
C ARG A 57 2.61 17.52 -3.72
N LEU A 58 1.78 18.03 -2.81
CA LEU A 58 2.13 18.13 -1.38
C LEU A 58 2.27 16.73 -0.77
N VAL A 59 3.23 16.57 0.15
CA VAL A 59 3.31 15.38 1.00
C VAL A 59 2.42 15.60 2.22
N VAL A 60 1.48 14.69 2.44
CA VAL A 60 0.56 14.77 3.57
C VAL A 60 1.22 14.13 4.80
N THR A 61 1.43 14.92 5.85
CA THR A 61 2.09 14.45 7.09
C THR A 61 1.15 14.53 8.31
N SER A 62 0.10 15.34 8.23
CA SER A 62 -0.87 15.55 9.30
C SER A 62 -2.25 15.92 8.75
N PRO A 63 -3.31 15.88 9.58
CA PRO A 63 -4.65 16.31 9.18
C PRO A 63 -4.74 17.79 8.79
N ALA A 64 -3.76 18.61 9.22
CA ALA A 64 -3.72 20.04 8.94
C ALA A 64 -3.21 20.36 7.52
N VAL A 65 -2.56 19.39 6.85
CA VAL A 65 -2.22 19.51 5.43
C VAL A 65 -3.52 19.36 4.63
N PRO A 66 -3.77 20.20 3.59
CA PRO A 66 -4.99 20.14 2.79
C PRO A 66 -5.35 18.70 2.40
N ARG A 67 -6.62 18.34 2.62
CA ARG A 67 -7.13 16.98 2.45
C ARG A 67 -6.81 16.46 1.06
N ILE A 68 -6.46 15.18 0.97
CA ILE A 68 -6.34 14.49 -0.31
C ILE A 68 -7.70 14.58 -1.01
N ALA A 69 -7.79 15.39 -2.05
CA ALA A 69 -9.03 15.61 -2.81
C ALA A 69 -9.35 14.46 -3.78
N ILE A 70 -8.49 13.43 -3.83
CA ILE A 70 -8.53 12.36 -4.81
C ILE A 70 -8.67 11.01 -4.09
N THR A 71 -9.71 10.24 -4.44
CA THR A 71 -9.82 8.85 -4.02
C THR A 71 -8.80 8.02 -4.81
N PRO A 72 -7.84 7.34 -4.16
CA PRO A 72 -6.83 6.57 -4.87
C PRO A 72 -7.44 5.31 -5.51
N ASP A 73 -6.90 4.92 -6.67
CA ASP A 73 -7.20 3.64 -7.30
C ASP A 73 -6.53 2.48 -6.55
N VAL A 74 -5.41 2.76 -5.90
CA VAL A 74 -4.59 1.81 -5.16
C VAL A 74 -3.72 2.54 -4.13
N ILE A 75 -3.50 1.88 -3.00
CA ILE A 75 -2.58 2.33 -1.96
C ILE A 75 -1.32 1.45 -1.99
N VAL A 76 -0.16 2.10 -1.94
CA VAL A 76 1.12 1.45 -1.76
C VAL A 76 1.71 1.91 -0.44
N VAL A 77 1.99 0.98 0.47
CA VAL A 77 2.74 1.28 1.71
C VAL A 77 4.17 0.78 1.53
N ALA A 78 5.10 1.70 1.28
CA ALA A 78 6.47 1.35 0.93
C ALA A 78 7.44 2.51 1.27
N PRO A 79 8.52 2.24 2.01
CA PRO A 79 8.73 1.02 2.80
C PRO A 79 7.71 0.95 3.93
N ALA A 80 7.28 -0.25 4.34
CA ALA A 80 6.37 -0.45 5.47
C ALA A 80 7.11 -1.04 6.67
N THR A 81 6.96 -0.45 7.85
CA THR A 81 7.55 -0.97 9.09
C THR A 81 6.66 -2.00 9.78
N VAL A 82 7.25 -2.82 10.64
CA VAL A 82 6.51 -3.71 11.55
C VAL A 82 5.46 -2.95 12.36
N ASN A 83 5.80 -1.74 12.82
CA ASN A 83 4.90 -0.89 13.60
C ASN A 83 3.65 -0.53 12.79
N THR A 84 3.80 -0.01 11.57
CA THR A 84 2.65 0.34 10.72
C THR A 84 1.82 -0.88 10.35
N ILE A 85 2.45 -2.00 10.02
CA ILE A 85 1.75 -3.27 9.69
C ILE A 85 0.95 -3.77 10.89
N THR A 86 1.56 -3.77 12.08
CA THR A 86 0.91 -4.21 13.33
C THR A 86 -0.27 -3.31 13.69
N LYS A 87 -0.09 -1.98 13.60
CA LYS A 87 -1.17 -1.02 13.85
C LYS A 87 -2.34 -1.23 12.90
N LEU A 88 -2.07 -1.42 11.61
CA LEU A 88 -3.11 -1.69 10.63
C LEU A 88 -3.88 -2.99 10.94
N ALA A 89 -3.16 -4.07 11.26
CA ALA A 89 -3.77 -5.36 11.60
C ALA A 89 -4.61 -5.33 12.89
N LEU A 90 -4.34 -4.37 13.79
CA LEU A 90 -5.06 -4.19 15.06
C LEU A 90 -6.06 -3.01 15.02
N ASP A 91 -6.24 -2.39 13.85
CA ASP A 91 -7.02 -1.16 13.64
C ASP A 91 -6.68 0.00 14.59
N ILE A 92 -5.41 0.14 14.94
CA ILE A 92 -4.91 1.26 15.77
C ILE A 92 -4.69 2.49 14.88
N ARG A 93 -5.47 3.55 15.15
CA ARG A 93 -5.54 4.79 14.33
C ARG A 93 -5.03 6.02 15.06
N ASP A 94 -3.83 5.92 15.61
CA ASP A 94 -3.19 6.98 16.42
C ASP A 94 -2.39 8.01 15.60
N THR A 95 -2.28 7.81 14.28
CA THR A 95 -1.67 8.76 13.34
C THR A 95 -2.59 8.93 12.13
N TYR A 96 -2.50 10.08 11.46
CA TYR A 96 -3.31 10.34 10.27
C TYR A 96 -3.12 9.27 9.18
N PRO A 97 -1.89 8.81 8.85
CA PRO A 97 -1.71 7.71 7.91
C PRO A 97 -2.35 6.40 8.38
N ALA A 98 -2.28 6.06 9.67
CA ALA A 98 -2.93 4.86 10.18
C ALA A 98 -4.46 4.93 10.04
N THR A 99 -5.05 6.10 10.31
CA THR A 99 -6.49 6.34 10.07
C THR A 99 -6.85 6.13 8.60
N VAL A 100 -6.08 6.69 7.67
CA VAL A 100 -6.33 6.57 6.23
C VAL A 100 -6.18 5.12 5.76
N LEU A 101 -5.17 4.40 6.22
CA LEU A 101 -5.00 2.98 5.90
C LEU A 101 -6.16 2.13 6.41
N GLY A 102 -6.58 2.28 7.66
CA GLY A 102 -7.72 1.54 8.22
C GLY A 102 -9.04 1.85 7.49
N GLN A 103 -9.27 3.11 7.12
CA GLN A 103 -10.42 3.49 6.29
C GLN A 103 -10.37 2.86 4.89
N ALA A 104 -9.17 2.80 4.28
CA ALA A 104 -9.00 2.22 2.96
C ALA A 104 -9.24 0.71 2.93
N VAL A 105 -8.83 -0.01 3.98
CA VAL A 105 -9.15 -1.43 4.16
C VAL A 105 -10.67 -1.62 4.26
N ALA A 106 -11.35 -0.84 5.11
CA ALA A 106 -12.80 -0.89 5.24
C ALA A 106 -13.53 -0.54 3.93
N ALA A 107 -12.98 0.39 3.14
CA ALA A 107 -13.49 0.79 1.83
C ALA A 107 -13.06 -0.17 0.69
N CYS A 108 -12.32 -1.24 1.00
CA CYS A 108 -11.84 -2.23 0.04
C CYS A 108 -11.02 -1.61 -1.10
N ILE A 109 -10.27 -0.55 -0.81
CA ILE A 109 -9.32 0.03 -1.76
C ILE A 109 -8.15 -0.95 -1.90
N PRO A 110 -7.73 -1.32 -3.12
CA PRO A 110 -6.59 -2.19 -3.33
C PRO A 110 -5.36 -1.66 -2.57
N MET A 111 -4.70 -2.53 -1.82
CA MET A 111 -3.55 -2.14 -1.01
C MET A 111 -2.40 -3.12 -1.19
N VAL A 112 -1.23 -2.58 -1.53
CA VAL A 112 0.04 -3.30 -1.63
C VAL A 112 0.96 -2.81 -0.51
N ILE A 113 1.54 -3.73 0.24
CA ILE A 113 2.49 -3.41 1.31
C ILE A 113 3.84 -4.05 0.97
N LEU A 114 4.87 -3.21 0.82
CA LEU A 114 6.26 -3.64 0.67
C LEU A 114 6.99 -3.45 2.02
N PRO A 115 7.12 -4.52 2.83
CA PRO A 115 7.74 -4.40 4.13
C PRO A 115 9.24 -4.11 4.04
N SER A 116 9.74 -3.31 4.97
CA SER A 116 11.16 -3.18 5.32
C SER A 116 11.30 -3.60 6.77
N ILE A 117 11.50 -4.89 6.99
CA ILE A 117 11.52 -5.53 8.31
C ILE A 117 12.76 -6.42 8.45
N LYS A 118 13.10 -6.82 9.67
CA LYS A 118 14.20 -7.74 9.94
C LYS A 118 13.68 -9.18 10.02
N LYS A 119 14.56 -10.17 9.83
CA LYS A 119 14.17 -11.58 10.00
C LYS A 119 13.72 -11.90 11.43
N VAL A 120 14.30 -11.25 12.44
CA VAL A 120 13.85 -11.39 13.84
C VAL A 120 12.37 -11.01 14.04
N ASP A 121 11.82 -10.11 13.23
CA ASP A 121 10.41 -9.75 13.29
C ASP A 121 9.52 -10.91 12.79
N LEU A 122 9.99 -11.63 11.76
CA LEU A 122 9.32 -12.81 11.23
C LEU A 122 9.33 -14.00 12.20
N ASP A 123 10.32 -14.09 13.08
CA ASP A 123 10.41 -15.16 14.08
C ASP A 123 9.29 -15.04 15.13
N ARG A 124 8.70 -13.84 15.30
CA ARG A 124 7.57 -13.61 16.20
C ARG A 124 6.26 -14.16 15.62
N ALA A 125 5.68 -15.13 16.31
CA ALA A 125 4.40 -15.73 15.92
C ALA A 125 3.26 -14.69 15.78
N ILE A 126 3.20 -13.73 16.70
CA ILE A 126 2.19 -12.66 16.68
C ILE A 126 2.31 -11.79 15.41
N PHE A 127 3.52 -11.47 14.96
CA PHE A 127 3.69 -10.70 13.74
C PHE A 127 3.24 -11.50 12.51
N ARG A 128 3.53 -12.81 12.46
CA ARG A 128 3.01 -13.68 11.39
C ARG A 128 1.47 -13.72 11.39
N MET A 129 0.82 -13.70 12.56
CA MET A 129 -0.64 -13.62 12.65
C MET A 129 -1.19 -12.31 12.07
N HIS A 130 -0.55 -11.16 12.36
CA HIS A 130 -0.93 -9.86 11.77
C HIS A 130 -0.81 -9.84 10.24
N VAL A 131 0.24 -10.48 9.70
CA VAL A 131 0.40 -10.62 8.25
C VAL A 131 -0.75 -11.45 7.66
N GLN A 132 -1.14 -12.55 8.31
CA GLN A 132 -2.22 -13.39 7.83
C GLN A 132 -3.60 -12.73 7.95
N SER A 133 -3.87 -11.98 9.01
CA SER A 133 -5.15 -11.26 9.15
C SER A 133 -5.32 -10.24 8.03
N LEU A 134 -4.30 -9.43 7.75
CA LEU A 134 -4.34 -8.46 6.66
C LEU A 134 -4.50 -9.11 5.28
N ARG A 135 -3.86 -10.25 5.04
CA ARG A 135 -4.08 -11.04 3.81
C ARG A 135 -5.52 -11.54 3.70
N GLY A 136 -6.12 -11.96 4.81
CA GLY A 136 -7.54 -12.32 4.88
C GLY A 136 -8.48 -11.17 4.53
N GLU A 137 -8.05 -9.92 4.74
CA GLU A 137 -8.75 -8.70 4.34
C GLU A 137 -8.41 -8.21 2.91
N GLY A 138 -7.66 -9.02 2.14
CA GLY A 138 -7.31 -8.70 0.74
C GLY A 138 -6.12 -7.75 0.58
N VAL A 139 -5.37 -7.48 1.65
CA VAL A 139 -4.13 -6.68 1.58
C VAL A 139 -2.99 -7.53 0.99
N HIS A 140 -2.35 -7.00 -0.05
CA HIS A 140 -1.26 -7.66 -0.76
C HIS A 140 0.07 -7.36 -0.07
N LEU A 141 0.37 -8.16 0.96
CA LEU A 141 1.60 -8.03 1.75
C LEU A 141 2.74 -8.85 1.12
N LEU A 142 3.75 -8.16 0.56
CA LEU A 142 4.85 -8.72 -0.22
C LEU A 142 5.94 -9.35 0.67
N LEU A 143 5.59 -10.43 1.35
CA LEU A 143 6.45 -11.09 2.35
C LEU A 143 6.40 -12.62 2.19
N GLY A 144 7.55 -13.23 1.89
CA GLY A 144 7.63 -14.66 1.56
C GLY A 144 7.02 -15.02 0.20
N GLY A 145 7.04 -16.32 -0.14
CA GLY A 145 6.61 -16.80 -1.46
C GLY A 145 7.57 -16.43 -2.60
N SER A 146 7.19 -16.69 -3.85
CA SER A 146 8.03 -16.43 -5.03
C SER A 146 8.17 -14.94 -5.37
N ASN A 147 7.19 -14.11 -4.98
CA ASN A 147 7.10 -12.70 -5.39
C ASN A 147 7.12 -11.73 -4.20
N GLY A 148 7.46 -12.21 -3.01
CA GLY A 148 7.58 -11.40 -1.80
C GLY A 148 9.03 -11.30 -1.34
N ILE A 149 9.29 -10.34 -0.46
CA ILE A 149 10.62 -10.19 0.12
C ILE A 149 10.89 -11.28 1.15
N HIS A 150 12.16 -11.66 1.28
CA HIS A 150 12.66 -12.58 2.30
C HIS A 150 13.64 -11.82 3.19
N PRO A 151 13.18 -11.21 4.28
CA PRO A 151 14.04 -10.50 5.22
C PRO A 151 15.23 -11.34 5.66
N THR A 152 16.41 -10.74 5.67
CA THR A 152 17.64 -11.35 6.18
C THR A 152 18.13 -10.56 7.39
N ASN A 153 18.85 -11.22 8.30
CA ASN A 153 19.54 -10.56 9.41
C ASN A 153 20.99 -10.18 9.07
N ASP A 154 21.52 -10.69 7.95
CA ASP A 154 22.94 -10.66 7.63
C ASP A 154 23.25 -9.64 6.53
N SER A 155 23.46 -8.39 6.93
CA SER A 155 24.17 -7.40 6.10
C SER A 155 25.70 -7.50 6.25
N THR A 156 26.21 -8.34 7.16
CA THR A 156 27.64 -8.35 7.54
C THR A 156 28.38 -9.65 7.24
N LYS A 157 27.69 -10.78 7.04
CA LYS A 157 28.35 -12.07 6.77
C LYS A 157 28.59 -12.38 5.29
N ASN A 158 27.80 -11.82 4.37
CA ASN A 158 27.78 -12.20 2.95
C ASN A 158 27.97 -11.02 1.97
N GLY A 159 28.51 -9.88 2.43
CA GLY A 159 28.66 -8.67 1.63
C GLY A 159 27.45 -7.72 1.71
N PRO A 160 27.44 -6.63 0.92
CA PRO A 160 26.38 -5.63 0.96
C PRO A 160 25.03 -6.27 0.59
N LEU A 161 23.97 -5.85 1.30
CA LEU A 161 22.62 -6.28 0.94
C LEU A 161 22.27 -5.81 -0.48
N PRO A 162 21.47 -6.59 -1.22
CA PRO A 162 20.95 -6.13 -2.49
C PRO A 162 20.10 -4.85 -2.30
N PRO A 163 19.95 -4.01 -3.34
CA PRO A 163 19.07 -2.86 -3.31
C PRO A 163 17.65 -3.24 -2.88
N PHE A 164 16.96 -2.29 -2.24
CA PHE A 164 15.59 -2.53 -1.80
C PHE A 164 14.68 -2.76 -3.02
N PRO A 165 13.85 -3.81 -3.05
CA PRO A 165 13.20 -4.26 -4.28
C PRO A 165 11.91 -3.50 -4.59
N TRP A 166 12.03 -2.19 -4.87
CA TRP A 166 10.90 -1.30 -5.19
C TRP A 166 10.01 -1.84 -6.31
N HIS A 167 10.62 -2.46 -7.32
CA HIS A 167 9.93 -3.04 -8.48
C HIS A 167 8.86 -4.08 -8.12
N LEU A 168 8.97 -4.74 -6.96
CA LEU A 168 7.95 -5.68 -6.48
C LEU A 168 6.65 -4.96 -6.13
N ALA A 169 6.72 -3.80 -5.46
CA ALA A 169 5.55 -2.99 -5.14
C ALA A 169 4.84 -2.52 -6.42
N VAL A 170 5.63 -2.05 -7.38
CA VAL A 170 5.13 -1.53 -8.66
C VAL A 170 4.47 -2.67 -9.44
N SER A 171 5.12 -3.83 -9.56
CA SER A 171 4.57 -5.00 -10.26
C SER A 171 3.29 -5.53 -9.61
N ALA A 172 3.28 -5.68 -8.28
CA ALA A 172 2.09 -6.10 -7.54
C ALA A 172 0.94 -5.10 -7.68
N THR A 173 1.24 -3.80 -7.73
CA THR A 173 0.25 -2.74 -7.98
C THR A 173 -0.41 -2.92 -9.34
N ALA A 174 0.36 -3.21 -10.40
CA ALA A 174 -0.19 -3.48 -11.72
C ALA A 174 -1.12 -4.71 -11.68
N THR A 175 -0.69 -5.80 -11.05
CA THR A 175 -1.52 -7.00 -10.91
C THR A 175 -2.84 -6.73 -10.17
N CYS A 176 -2.80 -5.94 -9.08
CA CYS A 176 -4.00 -5.57 -8.33
C CYS A 176 -4.98 -4.76 -9.18
N LEU A 177 -4.48 -3.79 -9.94
CA LEU A 177 -5.30 -2.95 -10.82
C LEU A 177 -5.93 -3.76 -11.95
N GLU A 178 -5.18 -4.67 -12.58
CA GLU A 178 -5.71 -5.55 -13.63
C GLU A 178 -6.75 -6.54 -13.08
N ALA A 179 -6.53 -7.11 -11.90
CA ALA A 179 -7.52 -7.95 -11.23
C ALA A 179 -8.82 -7.18 -10.96
N ARG A 180 -8.72 -5.92 -10.49
CA ARG A 180 -9.87 -5.04 -10.25
C ARG A 180 -10.63 -4.73 -11.55
N LYS A 181 -9.93 -4.39 -12.63
CA LYS A 181 -10.56 -4.18 -13.96
C LYS A 181 -11.28 -5.43 -14.44
N SER A 182 -10.61 -6.59 -14.39
CA SER A 182 -11.21 -7.88 -14.79
C SER A 182 -12.47 -8.22 -13.99
N TYR A 183 -12.44 -7.98 -12.67
CA TYR A 183 -13.58 -8.19 -11.79
C TYR A 183 -14.74 -7.25 -12.14
N ALA A 184 -14.46 -5.96 -12.30
CA ALA A 184 -15.45 -4.96 -12.68
C ALA A 184 -16.11 -5.31 -14.03
N SER A 185 -15.33 -5.64 -15.06
CA SER A 185 -15.86 -6.04 -16.38
C SER A 185 -16.76 -7.29 -16.30
N LYS A 186 -16.36 -8.31 -15.53
CA LYS A 186 -17.14 -9.55 -15.38
C LYS A 186 -18.45 -9.37 -14.62
N HIS A 187 -18.50 -8.43 -13.67
CA HIS A 187 -19.69 -8.21 -12.85
C HIS A 187 -20.60 -7.13 -13.43
N LEU A 188 -20.07 -6.07 -14.05
CA LEU A 188 -20.87 -5.07 -14.77
C LEU A 188 -21.66 -5.71 -15.94
N ALA A 189 -21.09 -6.69 -16.63
CA ALA A 189 -21.79 -7.45 -17.68
C ALA A 189 -23.02 -8.23 -17.16
N LYS A 190 -23.07 -8.57 -15.86
CA LYS A 190 -24.23 -9.23 -15.23
C LYS A 190 -25.33 -8.25 -14.81
N PHE A 191 -25.03 -6.96 -14.74
CA PHE A 191 -25.97 -5.92 -14.27
C PHE A 191 -26.47 -5.00 -15.39
N ALA A 192 -26.17 -5.32 -16.66
CA ALA A 192 -26.70 -4.65 -17.85
C ALA A 192 -28.18 -5.02 -18.14
N SER A 193 -29.00 -5.19 -17.10
CA SER A 193 -30.46 -5.24 -17.21
C SER A 193 -31.05 -3.93 -16.63
N PRO A 194 -32.24 -3.50 -17.08
CA PRO A 194 -32.78 -2.17 -16.77
C PRO A 194 -33.01 -1.87 -15.27
N TRP A 195 -32.89 -2.87 -14.39
CA TRP A 195 -33.13 -2.76 -12.95
C TRP A 195 -31.85 -2.78 -12.10
N GLY A 196 -30.67 -2.87 -12.72
CA GLY A 196 -29.37 -3.09 -12.04
C GLY A 196 -28.82 -1.91 -11.22
N LEU A 197 -29.34 -0.69 -11.40
CA LEU A 197 -28.79 0.52 -10.75
C LEU A 197 -29.14 0.65 -9.26
N ILE A 198 -30.22 0.03 -8.77
CA ILE A 198 -30.60 0.10 -7.35
C ILE A 198 -29.85 -0.97 -6.52
N ALA A 199 -29.34 -2.04 -7.14
CA ALA A 199 -28.61 -3.11 -6.46
C ALA A 199 -27.11 -2.82 -6.24
N LEU A 200 -26.57 -1.74 -6.84
CA LEU A 200 -25.13 -1.49 -6.94
C LEU A 200 -24.48 -1.13 -5.59
N THR A 201 -25.20 -0.45 -4.70
CA THR A 201 -24.69 -0.05 -3.37
C THR A 201 -24.69 -1.19 -2.36
N THR A 202 -25.56 -2.20 -2.52
CA THR A 202 -25.67 -3.33 -1.58
C THR A 202 -24.85 -4.55 -2.01
N ALA A 203 -24.71 -4.81 -3.31
CA ALA A 203 -24.01 -6.01 -3.81
C ALA A 203 -22.48 -5.95 -3.68
N ILE A 204 -21.87 -4.75 -3.76
CA ILE A 204 -20.41 -4.59 -3.63
C ILE A 204 -19.95 -4.89 -2.20
N ILE A 205 -20.78 -4.60 -1.19
CA ILE A 205 -20.49 -4.90 0.23
C ILE A 205 -20.72 -6.38 0.55
N ILE A 206 -21.69 -7.05 -0.09
CA ILE A 206 -22.04 -8.45 0.19
C ILE A 206 -21.04 -9.44 -0.43
N ILE A 207 -20.49 -9.17 -1.62
CA ILE A 207 -19.63 -10.15 -2.32
C ILE A 207 -18.23 -10.25 -1.69
N ILE A 208 -17.73 -9.18 -1.04
CA ILE A 208 -16.43 -9.21 -0.35
C ILE A 208 -16.47 -10.10 0.92
N ARG A 209 -17.66 -10.44 1.43
CA ARG A 209 -17.83 -11.34 2.60
C ARG A 209 -17.98 -12.83 2.27
N PHE A 210 -18.08 -13.24 1.01
CA PHE A 210 -18.34 -14.64 0.64
C PHE A 210 -17.42 -15.15 -0.47
N LYS A 211 -16.13 -15.29 -0.17
CA LYS A 211 -15.36 -16.46 -0.64
C LYS A 211 -14.49 -16.95 0.51
N LYS A 212 -14.92 -18.11 1.05
CA LYS A 212 -14.22 -18.93 2.04
C LYS A 212 -12.83 -19.31 1.56
#